data_AF-A0A938Z8K0-F1
#
_entry.id   AF-A0A938Z8K0-F1
#
_cell.length_a   1.000
_cell.length_b   1.000
_cell.length_c   1.000
_cell.angle_alpha   90.00
_cell.angle_beta   90.00
_cell.angle_gamma   90.00
#
_symmetry.space_group_name_H-M   'P 1'
#
loop_
_entity.id
_entity.type
_entity.pdbx_description
1 polymer ?
#
loop_
_entity_poly.entity_id
_entity_poly.type
_entity_poly.pdbx_seq_one_letter_code
_entity_poly.pdbx_strand_id
1 'polypeptide(L)'
;MLREFRAIAGSRQVILITHNPQFIVNLDVDNVIFIGKKNGSLSIRSGALEYECDEYSMLETVADNIEGGLDTIKRRMKRYEKAS
;
A
#
# COMPACT_ATOMS: atom_id res chain seq x y z
N MET A 1 -17.44 4.31 -5.95
CA MET A 1 -15.98 4.29 -6.21
C MET A 1 -15.28 2.98 -5.83
N LEU A 2 -14.94 2.69 -4.56
CA LEU A 2 -14.18 1.46 -4.20
C LEU A 2 -14.87 0.14 -4.63
N ARG A 3 -16.21 0.11 -4.60
CA ARG A 3 -17.00 -1.05 -5.06
C ARG A 3 -16.97 -1.25 -6.58
N GLU A 4 -16.92 -0.15 -7.35
CA GLU A 4 -16.82 -0.24 -8.83
C GLU A 4 -15.46 -0.81 -9.23
N PHE A 5 -14.38 -0.39 -8.58
CA PHE A 5 -13.05 -0.94 -8.80
C PHE A 5 -13.00 -2.45 -8.56
N ARG A 6 -13.59 -2.93 -7.45
CA ARG A 6 -13.67 -4.37 -7.17
C ARG A 6 -14.47 -5.14 -8.22
N ALA A 7 -15.57 -4.58 -8.71
CA ALA A 7 -16.37 -5.22 -9.76
C ALA A 7 -15.58 -5.37 -11.08
N ILE A 8 -14.77 -4.36 -11.43
CA ILE A 8 -13.91 -4.42 -12.62
C ILE A 8 -12.76 -5.42 -12.39
N ALA A 9 -12.12 -5.38 -11.22
CA ALA A 9 -11.00 -6.25 -10.85
C ALA A 9 -11.37 -7.74 -10.93
N GLY A 10 -12.63 -8.11 -10.67
CA GLY A 10 -13.11 -9.49 -10.81
C GLY A 10 -13.11 -10.05 -12.23
N SER A 11 -12.92 -9.22 -13.27
CA SER A 11 -12.91 -9.65 -14.68
C SER A 11 -11.75 -9.11 -15.52
N ARG A 12 -11.02 -8.11 -15.00
CA ARG A 12 -9.96 -7.39 -15.71
C ARG A 12 -8.87 -6.96 -14.74
N GLN A 13 -7.63 -6.87 -15.22
CA GLN A 13 -6.55 -6.26 -14.45
C GLN A 13 -6.76 -4.74 -14.35
N VAL A 14 -6.64 -4.20 -13.14
CA VAL A 14 -6.73 -2.76 -12.89
C VAL A 14 -5.47 -2.28 -12.20
N ILE A 15 -4.84 -1.25 -12.76
CA ILE A 15 -3.70 -0.57 -12.15
C ILE A 15 -4.17 0.80 -11.67
N LEU A 16 -4.12 1.03 -10.37
CA LEU A 16 -4.45 2.31 -9.75
C LEU A 16 -3.16 3.03 -9.35
N ILE A 17 -2.94 4.22 -9.91
CA ILE A 17 -1.83 5.10 -9.53
C ILE A 17 -2.36 6.19 -8.61
N THR A 18 -1.82 6.29 -7.40
CA THR A 18 -2.31 7.24 -6.40
C THR A 18 -1.23 7.64 -5.41
N HIS A 19 -1.34 8.86 -4.88
CA HIS A 19 -0.58 9.33 -3.72
C HIS A 19 -1.39 9.26 -2.42
N ASN A 20 -2.66 8.84 -2.46
CA ASN A 20 -3.54 8.82 -1.29
C ASN A 20 -3.44 7.46 -0.56
N PRO A 21 -3.02 7.44 0.72
CA PRO A 21 -2.75 6.19 1.44
C PRO A 21 -4.04 5.44 1.75
N GLN A 22 -5.18 6.12 1.81
CA GLN A 22 -6.47 5.50 2.10
C GLN A 22 -6.87 4.53 1.01
N PHE A 23 -6.51 4.76 -0.26
CA PHE A 23 -6.78 3.79 -1.31
C PHE A 23 -5.92 2.55 -1.14
N ILE A 24 -4.62 2.72 -0.88
CA ILE A 24 -3.68 1.60 -0.74
C ILE A 24 -4.06 0.71 0.45
N VAL A 25 -4.48 1.30 1.57
CA VAL A 25 -4.78 0.57 2.82
C VAL A 25 -6.23 0.06 2.88
N ASN A 26 -7.19 0.76 2.27
CA ASN A 26 -8.60 0.35 2.31
C ASN A 26 -9.04 -0.46 1.10
N LEU A 27 -8.28 -0.45 0.01
CA LEU A 27 -8.43 -1.44 -1.04
C LEU A 27 -7.70 -2.71 -0.62
N ASP A 28 -8.36 -3.83 -0.83
CA ASP A 28 -7.75 -5.15 -0.75
C ASP A 28 -6.96 -5.34 -2.06
N VAL A 29 -5.80 -4.68 -2.14
CA VAL A 29 -4.95 -4.69 -3.33
C VAL A 29 -4.09 -5.96 -3.34
N ASP A 30 -4.11 -6.69 -4.45
CA ASP A 30 -3.29 -7.90 -4.59
C ASP A 30 -1.79 -7.59 -4.55
N ASN A 31 -1.39 -6.45 -5.11
CA ASN A 31 -0.01 -5.98 -5.15
C ASN A 31 0.05 -4.46 -5.05
N VAL A 32 1.06 -3.99 -4.32
CA VAL A 32 1.47 -2.60 -4.27
C VAL A 32 2.82 -2.46 -4.99
N ILE A 33 2.94 -1.44 -5.83
CA ILE A 33 4.19 -1.06 -6.47
C ILE A 33 4.52 0.36 -6.03
N PHE A 34 5.59 0.51 -5.26
CA PHE A 34 6.13 1.79 -4.87
C PHE A 34 7.27 2.18 -5.81
N ILE A 35 7.19 3.38 -6.37
CA ILE A 35 8.21 3.96 -7.23
C ILE A 35 8.66 5.27 -6.57
N GLY A 36 9.93 5.33 -6.20
CA GLY A 36 10.53 6.48 -5.53
C GLY A 36 11.93 6.78 -6.03
N LYS A 37 12.56 7.79 -5.43
CA LYS A 37 13.95 8.17 -5.69
C LYS A 37 14.76 8.04 -4.41
N LYS A 38 15.82 7.25 -4.44
CA LYS A 38 16.75 7.06 -3.31
C LYS A 38 18.17 7.29 -3.79
N ASN A 39 18.93 8.15 -3.10
CA ASN A 39 20.32 8.48 -3.43
C ASN A 39 20.52 8.91 -4.89
N GLY A 40 19.60 9.72 -5.43
CA GLY A 40 19.67 10.16 -6.82
C GLY A 40 19.20 9.12 -7.86
N SER A 41 18.97 7.87 -7.46
CA SER A 41 18.61 6.76 -8.35
C SER A 41 17.14 6.35 -8.18
N LEU A 42 16.58 5.74 -9.23
CA LEU A 42 15.24 5.15 -9.20
C LEU A 42 15.22 3.97 -8.23
N SER A 43 14.23 3.94 -7.33
CA SER A 43 14.01 2.87 -6.37
C SER A 43 12.62 2.30 -6.58
N ILE A 44 12.53 1.00 -6.83
CA ILE A 44 11.26 0.29 -7.01
C ILE A 44 11.14 -0.75 -5.91
N ARG A 45 10.00 -0.79 -5.23
CA ARG A 45 9.64 -1.81 -4.24
C ARG A 45 8.27 -2.35 -4.59
N SER A 46 8.07 -3.65 -4.46
CA SER A 46 6.78 -4.25 -4.79
C SER A 46 6.50 -5.48 -3.95
N GLY A 47 5.22 -5.77 -3.76
CA GLY A 47 4.74 -6.95 -3.07
C GLY A 47 3.30 -6.76 -2.62
N ALA A 48 2.74 -7.77 -1.95
CA ALA A 48 1.50 -7.61 -1.19
C ALA A 48 1.67 -6.52 -0.12
N LEU A 49 0.57 -5.98 0.41
CA LEU A 49 0.64 -4.90 1.39
C LEU A 49 1.39 -5.34 2.67
N GLU A 50 1.16 -6.57 3.10
CA GLU A 50 1.78 -7.24 4.24
C GLU A 50 3.22 -7.75 3.99
N TYR A 51 3.76 -7.55 2.78
CA TYR A 51 5.09 -8.04 2.45
C TYR A 51 6.18 -7.33 3.27
N GLU A 52 7.11 -8.13 3.80
CA GLU A 52 8.28 -7.69 4.54
C GLU A 52 9.48 -8.60 4.24
N CYS A 53 10.66 -8.00 4.05
CA CYS A 53 11.95 -8.67 3.99
C CYS A 53 13.02 -7.84 4.70
N ASP A 54 14.25 -8.38 4.78
CA ASP A 54 15.39 -7.71 5.43
C ASP A 54 15.72 -6.33 4.85
N GLU A 55 15.26 -6.02 3.63
CA GLU A 55 15.56 -4.77 2.92
C GLU A 55 14.45 -3.73 3.01
N TYR A 56 13.18 -4.15 3.09
CA TYR A 56 12.04 -3.26 3.17
C TYR A 56 10.75 -3.95 3.64
N SER A 57 9.91 -3.17 4.31
CA SER A 57 8.48 -3.45 4.50
C SER A 57 7.66 -2.60 3.54
N MET A 58 6.64 -3.19 2.90
CA MET A 58 5.71 -2.43 2.05
C MET A 58 4.88 -1.45 2.88
N LEU A 59 4.46 -1.85 4.08
CA LEU A 59 3.73 -0.99 5.01
C LEU A 59 4.56 0.21 5.45
N GLU A 60 5.82 0.02 5.85
CA GLU A 60 6.71 1.13 6.20
C GLU A 60 6.98 2.03 5.00
N THR A 61 7.24 1.45 3.83
CA THR A 61 7.46 2.21 2.59
C THR A 61 6.30 3.14 2.29
N VAL A 62 5.05 2.65 2.40
CA VAL A 62 3.85 3.47 2.17
C VAL A 62 3.67 4.51 3.28
N ALA A 63 3.97 4.16 4.53
CA ALA A 63 3.81 5.04 5.68
C ALA A 63 4.79 6.24 5.67
N ASP A 64 6.04 5.99 5.27
CA ASP A 64 7.10 7.02 5.22
C ASP A 64 6.94 7.98 4.05
N ASN A 65 6.34 7.52 2.94
CA ASN A 65 6.27 8.28 1.70
C ASN A 65 4.91 8.94 1.45
N ILE A 66 3.95 8.79 2.36
CA ILE A 66 2.64 9.40 2.22
C ILE A 66 2.30 10.25 3.46
N GLU A 67 2.16 11.55 3.22
CA GLU A 67 1.86 12.57 4.23
C GLU A 67 0.55 12.25 4.99
N GLY A 68 0.63 12.12 6.32
CA GLY A 68 -0.51 11.71 7.16
C GLY A 68 -0.90 10.21 7.07
N GLY A 69 -0.17 9.42 6.29
CA GLY A 69 -0.38 7.98 6.11
C GLY A 69 0.02 7.16 7.34
N LEU A 70 1.11 7.55 8.01
CA LEU A 70 1.68 6.82 9.15
C LEU A 70 0.69 6.66 10.32
N ASP A 71 -0.03 7.73 10.70
CA ASP A 71 -1.06 7.67 11.75
C ASP A 71 -2.30 6.87 11.33
N THR A 72 -2.64 6.90 10.05
CA THR A 72 -3.78 6.17 9.47
C THR A 72 -3.50 4.67 9.41
N ILE A 73 -2.29 4.31 8.98
CA ILE A 73 -1.78 2.93 8.91
C ILE A 73 -1.62 2.38 10.33
N LYS A 74 -0.95 3.10 11.25
CA LYS A 74 -0.79 2.67 12.66
C LYS A 74 -2.13 2.44 13.37
N ARG A 75 -3.13 3.30 13.15
CA ARG A 75 -4.50 3.09 13.71
C ARG A 75 -5.21 1.87 13.13
N ARG A 76 -4.85 1.43 11.93
CA ARG A 76 -5.45 0.26 11.27
C ARG A 76 -4.70 -1.02 11.64
N MET A 77 -3.37 -1.00 11.65
CA MET A 77 -2.49 -2.09 12.12
C MET A 77 -2.82 -2.50 13.56
N LYS A 78 -2.96 -1.55 14.48
CA LYS A 78 -3.38 -1.82 15.87
C LYS A 78 -4.72 -2.56 16.00
N ARG A 79 -5.60 -2.49 14.99
CA ARG A 79 -6.85 -3.27 14.97
C ARG A 79 -6.64 -4.72 14.54
N TYR A 80 -5.65 -5.01 13.70
CA TYR A 80 -5.28 -6.37 13.32
C TYR A 80 -4.51 -7.07 14.45
N GLU A 81 -3.61 -6.38 15.15
CA GLU A 81 -2.89 -6.93 16.32
C GLU A 81 -3.82 -7.32 17.49
N LYS A 82 -4.92 -6.58 17.68
CA LYS A 82 -5.91 -6.86 18.75
C LYS A 82 -6.88 -8.00 18.42
N ALA A 83 -6.94 -8.41 17.15
CA ALA A 83 -7.84 -9.45 16.68
C ALA A 83 -7.15 -10.83 16.57
N SER A 84 -5.85 -10.91 16.91
CA SER A 84 -5.06 -12.15 17.02
C SER A 84 -4.82 -12.54 18.48
#